data_AF-G8NWU2-F1
#
_entry.id   AF-G8NWU2-F1
#
_cell.length_a   1.000
_cell.length_b   1.000
_cell.length_c   1.000
_cell.angle_alpha   90.00
_cell.angle_beta   90.00
_cell.angle_gamma   90.00
#
_symmetry.space_group_name_H-M   'P 1'
#
loop_
_entity.id
_entity.type
_entity.pdbx_description
1 polymer ?
#
loop_
_entity_poly.entity_id
_entity_poly.type
_entity_poly.pdbx_seq_one_letter_code
_entity_poly.pdbx_strand_id
1 'polypeptide(L)'
;MLREGEDVNLQFAQDLSSKTSSEGDPVTLILADDLKVGNVVVAKAGAKAFGEVTKAEKSGMMGKAGELNLRLDYMKVGDTKIRLRGTKGKEGESGTTSAVVLTVLFGPIGLIKHGKNVEIKKGQALHAYIGDDVAVFPAS
;
A
#
# COMPACT_ATOMS: atom_id res chain seq x y z
N MET A 1 24.80 3.28 -10.54
CA MET A 1 23.56 3.87 -11.07
C MET A 1 22.45 2.89 -10.79
N LEU A 2 21.30 3.37 -10.31
CA LEU A 2 20.07 2.57 -10.26
C LEU A 2 19.34 2.79 -11.57
N ARG A 3 18.82 1.71 -12.16
CA ARG A 3 18.06 1.77 -13.41
C ARG A 3 16.57 1.76 -13.16
N GLU A 4 15.82 2.37 -14.06
CA GLU A 4 14.37 2.21 -14.10
C GLU A 4 13.99 0.72 -14.09
N GLY A 5 12.98 0.38 -13.28
CA GLY A 5 12.48 -0.99 -13.17
C GLY A 5 13.22 -1.88 -12.18
N GLU A 6 14.31 -1.41 -11.55
CA GLU A 6 14.95 -2.16 -10.46
C GLU A 6 14.02 -2.30 -9.25
N ASP A 7 14.03 -3.49 -8.64
CA ASP A 7 13.14 -3.85 -7.53
C ASP A 7 13.51 -3.12 -6.23
N VAL A 8 12.47 -2.70 -5.50
CA VAL A 8 12.60 -2.03 -4.20
C VAL A 8 11.60 -2.64 -3.22
N ASN A 9 12.13 -3.29 -2.19
CA ASN A 9 11.33 -3.83 -1.08
C ASN A 9 11.06 -2.75 -0.04
N LEU A 10 9.80 -2.38 0.12
CA LEU A 10 9.35 -1.42 1.13
C LEU A 10 8.44 -2.10 2.15
N GLN A 11 8.24 -1.44 3.28
CA GLN A 11 7.18 -1.77 4.22
C GLN A 11 6.48 -0.51 4.73
N PHE A 12 5.19 -0.61 5.02
CA PHE A 12 4.41 0.52 5.53
C PHE A 12 4.92 0.95 6.91
N ALA A 13 5.09 2.26 7.11
CA ALA A 13 5.55 2.81 8.40
C ALA A 13 4.40 3.07 9.38
N GLN A 14 3.16 3.06 8.90
CA GLN A 14 1.92 3.27 9.66
C GLN A 14 0.83 2.27 9.26
N ASP A 15 -0.21 2.21 10.08
CA ASP A 15 -1.47 1.55 9.74
C ASP A 15 -2.31 2.46 8.83
N LEU A 16 -2.98 1.87 7.84
CA LEU A 16 -3.92 2.55 6.95
C LEU A 16 -5.21 1.73 6.85
N SER A 17 -6.34 2.40 6.63
CA SER A 17 -7.63 1.72 6.44
C SER A 17 -8.53 2.51 5.52
N SER A 18 -9.30 1.79 4.68
CA SER A 18 -10.35 2.41 3.86
C SER A 18 -11.45 3.10 4.68
N LYS A 19 -11.55 2.80 5.99
CA LYS A 19 -12.53 3.43 6.88
C LYS A 19 -12.09 4.80 7.40
N THR A 20 -10.80 4.98 7.63
CA THR A 20 -10.25 6.12 8.38
C THR A 20 -9.33 7.01 7.55
N SER A 21 -8.71 6.45 6.50
CA SER A 21 -7.92 7.22 5.55
C SER A 21 -8.82 8.00 4.59
N SER A 22 -8.29 9.10 4.07
CA SER A 22 -8.91 9.95 3.05
C SER A 22 -8.01 10.07 1.82
N GLU A 23 -8.61 10.37 0.68
CA GLU A 23 -7.83 10.70 -0.53
C GLU A 23 -6.93 11.92 -0.27
N GLY A 24 -5.68 11.84 -0.71
CA GLY A 24 -4.63 12.82 -0.45
C GLY A 24 -3.86 12.61 0.86
N ASP A 25 -4.24 11.65 1.71
CA ASP A 25 -3.49 11.37 2.92
C ASP A 25 -2.05 10.91 2.61
N PRO A 26 -1.04 11.43 3.32
CA PRO A 26 0.34 11.03 3.10
C PRO A 26 0.61 9.63 3.62
N VAL A 27 1.36 8.86 2.82
CA VAL A 27 1.77 7.49 3.12
C VAL A 27 3.28 7.47 3.29
N THR A 28 3.74 6.89 4.40
CA THR A 28 5.17 6.72 4.66
C THR A 28 5.52 5.24 4.60
N LEU A 29 6.62 4.94 3.93
CA LEU A 29 7.18 3.61 3.89
C LEU A 29 8.64 3.68 4.30
N ILE A 30 9.18 2.53 4.65
CA ILE A 30 10.60 2.37 4.90
C ILE A 30 11.15 1.25 4.02
N LEU A 31 12.37 1.47 3.53
CA LEU A 31 13.12 0.48 2.79
C LEU A 31 13.40 -0.74 3.71
N ALA A 32 13.01 -1.92 3.27
CA ALA A 32 13.11 -3.14 4.07
C ALA A 32 14.56 -3.68 4.08
N ASP A 33 15.23 -3.63 2.92
CA ASP A 33 16.56 -4.18 2.71
C ASP A 33 17.50 -3.14 2.05
N ASP A 34 18.80 -3.25 2.31
CA ASP A 34 19.80 -2.39 1.66
C ASP A 34 19.69 -2.49 0.13
N LEU A 35 19.53 -1.34 -0.53
CA LEU A 35 19.56 -1.25 -1.99
C LEU A 35 21.02 -1.11 -2.45
N LYS A 36 21.42 -1.96 -3.39
CA LYS A 36 22.80 -2.07 -3.85
C LYS A 36 22.90 -1.94 -5.37
N VAL A 37 23.98 -1.33 -5.83
CA VAL A 37 24.42 -1.40 -7.22
C VAL A 37 25.72 -2.20 -7.26
N GLY A 38 25.65 -3.43 -7.77
CA GLY A 38 26.74 -4.41 -7.60
C GLY A 38 26.98 -4.69 -6.12
N ASN A 39 28.19 -4.44 -5.63
CA ASN A 39 28.56 -4.67 -4.22
C ASN A 39 28.46 -3.40 -3.35
N VAL A 40 28.04 -2.27 -3.92
CA VAL A 40 28.00 -0.98 -3.21
C VAL A 40 26.59 -0.70 -2.72
N VAL A 41 26.43 -0.47 -1.42
CA VAL A 41 25.17 0.00 -0.82
C VAL A 41 24.95 1.45 -1.21
N VAL A 42 23.84 1.71 -1.89
CA VAL A 42 23.45 3.05 -2.34
C VAL A 42 22.32 3.63 -1.49
N ALA A 43 21.50 2.78 -0.87
CA ALA A 43 20.53 3.17 0.15
C ALA A 43 20.47 2.13 1.25
N LYS A 44 20.56 2.56 2.51
CA LYS A 44 20.48 1.66 3.67
C LYS A 44 19.02 1.34 4.00
N ALA A 45 18.75 0.13 4.47
CA ALA A 45 17.48 -0.24 5.06
C ALA A 45 17.05 0.79 6.12
N GLY A 46 15.75 1.08 6.18
CA GLY A 46 15.18 2.16 6.99
C GLY A 46 15.12 3.53 6.30
N ALA A 47 15.68 3.68 5.08
CA ALA A 47 15.46 4.87 4.26
C ALA A 47 13.96 5.11 4.06
N LYS A 48 13.51 6.37 4.16
CA LYS A 48 12.08 6.72 4.06
C LYS A 48 11.64 6.86 2.62
N ALA A 49 10.50 6.27 2.30
CA ALA A 49 9.79 6.48 1.06
C ALA A 49 8.41 7.10 1.33
N PHE A 50 7.90 7.81 0.33
CA PHE A 50 6.70 8.62 0.41
C PHE A 50 5.78 8.31 -0.76
N GLY A 51 4.49 8.40 -0.47
CA GLY A 51 3.40 8.30 -1.41
C GLY A 51 2.14 8.91 -0.83
N GLU A 52 1.01 8.63 -1.45
CA GLU A 52 -0.28 9.17 -1.05
C GLU A 52 -1.42 8.17 -1.28
N VAL A 53 -2.49 8.32 -0.52
CA VAL A 53 -3.77 7.66 -0.76
C VAL A 53 -4.42 8.31 -1.98
N THR A 54 -4.65 7.52 -3.03
CA THR A 54 -5.35 8.00 -4.24
C THR A 54 -6.84 7.68 -4.22
N LYS A 55 -7.28 6.77 -3.34
CA LYS A 55 -8.70 6.50 -3.12
C LYS A 55 -8.90 5.84 -1.76
N ALA A 56 -9.93 6.28 -1.03
CA ALA A 56 -10.39 5.61 0.19
C ALA A 56 -11.91 5.59 0.25
N GLU A 57 -12.50 4.40 0.21
CA GLU A 57 -13.93 4.19 0.39
C GLU A 57 -14.19 3.21 1.54
N LYS A 58 -14.95 3.64 2.56
CA LYS A 58 -15.38 2.75 3.63
C LYS A 58 -16.35 1.69 3.09
N SER A 59 -16.36 0.53 3.72
CA SER A 59 -17.35 -0.51 3.45
C SER A 59 -18.77 -0.06 3.78
N GLY A 60 -19.74 -0.65 3.10
CA GLY A 60 -21.15 -0.26 3.16
C GLY A 60 -22.08 -1.39 3.61
N MET A 61 -23.37 -1.06 3.62
CA MET A 61 -24.47 -2.01 3.76
C MET A 61 -24.62 -2.83 2.46
N MET A 62 -25.39 -3.93 2.53
CA MET A 62 -25.63 -4.82 1.38
C MET A 62 -24.34 -5.43 0.80
N GLY A 63 -23.35 -5.67 1.64
CA GLY A 63 -22.11 -6.36 1.26
C GLY A 63 -21.09 -5.53 0.48
N LYS A 64 -21.30 -4.21 0.28
CA LYS A 64 -20.32 -3.34 -0.40
C LYS A 64 -18.98 -3.34 0.36
N ALA A 65 -17.92 -3.84 -0.28
CA ALA A 65 -16.57 -3.80 0.25
C ALA A 65 -16.01 -2.37 0.33
N GLY A 66 -15.08 -2.16 1.25
CA GLY A 66 -14.26 -0.94 1.24
C GLY A 66 -13.15 -1.02 0.17
N GLU A 67 -12.60 0.12 -0.22
CA GLU A 67 -11.53 0.23 -1.21
C GLU A 67 -10.44 1.16 -0.67
N LEU A 68 -9.17 0.78 -0.84
CA LEU A 68 -8.03 1.64 -0.51
C LEU A 68 -6.97 1.51 -1.60
N ASN A 69 -6.71 2.60 -2.31
CA ASN A 69 -5.69 2.70 -3.34
C ASN A 69 -4.62 3.71 -2.96
N LEU A 70 -3.39 3.38 -3.32
CA LEU A 70 -2.19 4.12 -2.95
C LEU A 70 -1.28 4.26 -4.16
N ARG A 71 -0.61 5.40 -4.26
CA ARG A 71 0.45 5.65 -5.22
C ARG A 71 1.75 5.95 -4.49
N LEU A 72 2.85 5.38 -4.98
CA LEU A 72 4.20 5.71 -4.54
C LEU A 72 4.75 6.88 -5.36
N ASP A 73 5.52 7.74 -4.71
CA ASP A 73 6.14 8.90 -5.35
C ASP A 73 7.66 8.78 -5.39
N TYR A 74 8.32 8.76 -4.23
CA TYR A 74 9.78 8.76 -4.15
C TYR A 74 10.33 8.19 -2.84
N MET A 75 11.58 7.74 -2.88
CA MET A 75 12.42 7.43 -1.72
C MET A 75 13.43 8.54 -1.49
N LYS A 76 13.68 8.90 -0.23
CA LYS A 76 14.74 9.85 0.15
C LYS A 76 15.98 9.10 0.59
N VAL A 77 17.10 9.37 -0.08
CA VAL A 77 18.43 8.80 0.22
C VAL A 77 19.42 9.96 0.32
N GLY A 78 19.85 10.28 1.55
CA GLY A 78 20.55 11.54 1.82
C GLY A 78 19.69 12.74 1.37
N ASP A 79 20.25 13.59 0.51
CA ASP A 79 19.53 14.72 -0.11
C ASP A 79 18.90 14.39 -1.46
N THR A 80 19.10 13.17 -1.96
CA THR A 80 18.57 12.74 -3.26
C THR A 80 17.17 12.16 -3.10
N LYS A 81 16.25 12.57 -3.99
CA LYS A 81 14.95 11.94 -4.17
C LYS A 81 15.01 10.98 -5.35
N ILE A 82 14.80 9.71 -5.09
CA ILE A 82 14.75 8.65 -6.09
C ILE A 82 13.29 8.38 -6.41
N ARG A 83 12.85 8.63 -7.64
CA ARG A 83 11.46 8.38 -8.04
C ARG A 83 11.17 6.89 -7.91
N LEU A 84 10.00 6.56 -7.36
CA LEU A 84 9.50 5.21 -7.29
C LEU A 84 8.28 5.05 -8.18
N ARG A 85 8.03 3.83 -8.62
CA ARG A 85 6.82 3.44 -9.30
C ARG A 85 6.24 2.21 -8.63
N GLY A 86 4.95 2.25 -8.39
CA GLY A 86 4.19 1.15 -7.84
C GLY A 86 2.83 1.63 -7.39
N THR A 87 1.81 0.85 -7.70
CA THR A 87 0.44 1.08 -7.25
C THR A 87 0.02 -0.11 -6.42
N LYS A 88 -0.38 0.12 -5.16
CA LYS A 88 -0.97 -0.92 -4.31
C LYS A 88 -2.44 -0.58 -4.12
N GLY A 89 -3.31 -1.32 -4.79
CA GLY A 89 -4.75 -1.32 -4.52
C GLY A 89 -5.11 -2.58 -3.73
N LYS A 90 -5.93 -2.43 -2.69
CA LYS A 90 -6.59 -3.55 -2.03
C LYS A 90 -8.08 -3.23 -1.96
N GLU A 91 -8.90 -4.22 -2.31
CA GLU A 91 -10.35 -4.18 -2.11
C GLU A 91 -10.70 -5.08 -0.93
N GLY A 92 -11.67 -4.65 -0.13
CA GLY A 92 -12.17 -5.41 1.00
C GLY A 92 -12.91 -6.66 0.54
N GLU A 93 -13.00 -7.66 1.39
CA GLU A 93 -13.77 -8.86 1.06
C GLU A 93 -15.27 -8.52 1.00
N SER A 94 -15.89 -8.77 -0.15
CA SER A 94 -17.34 -8.64 -0.36
C SER A 94 -18.04 -9.88 0.21
N GLY A 95 -19.09 -9.68 1.02
CA GLY A 95 -19.83 -10.76 1.70
C GLY A 95 -20.69 -11.67 0.81
N THR A 96 -20.37 -11.76 -0.48
CA THR A 96 -21.15 -12.42 -1.54
C THR A 96 -20.82 -13.91 -1.67
N THR A 97 -19.69 -14.37 -1.13
CA THR A 97 -19.30 -15.77 -1.18
C THR A 97 -20.00 -16.54 -0.04
N SER A 98 -20.92 -17.44 -0.39
CA SER A 98 -21.52 -18.48 0.49
C SER A 98 -22.73 -18.10 1.37
N ALA A 99 -23.84 -17.62 0.80
CA ALA A 99 -25.12 -17.59 1.55
C ALA A 99 -26.34 -18.04 0.74
N VAL A 100 -26.23 -19.20 0.09
CA VAL A 100 -27.42 -19.91 -0.42
C VAL A 100 -28.11 -20.72 0.69
N VAL A 101 -27.57 -20.81 1.92
CA VAL A 101 -28.04 -21.76 2.95
C VAL A 101 -28.81 -21.13 4.15
N LEU A 102 -28.84 -19.80 4.33
CA LEU A 102 -29.36 -19.17 5.57
C LEU A 102 -30.66 -18.36 5.42
N THR A 103 -31.40 -18.54 4.33
CA THR A 103 -32.61 -17.74 4.02
C THR A 103 -33.89 -18.16 4.74
N VAL A 104 -33.87 -19.14 5.66
CA VAL A 104 -35.12 -19.64 6.27
C VAL A 104 -35.41 -19.10 7.69
N LEU A 105 -34.51 -18.34 8.32
CA LEU A 105 -34.65 -18.06 9.77
C LEU A 105 -34.94 -16.60 10.18
N PHE A 106 -34.84 -15.62 9.28
CA PHE A 106 -35.10 -14.22 9.64
C PHE A 106 -35.97 -13.56 8.58
N GLY A 107 -37.13 -13.01 8.97
CA GLY A 107 -38.14 -12.41 8.10
C GLY A 107 -37.66 -11.19 7.26
N PRO A 108 -38.54 -10.30 6.77
CA PRO A 108 -38.19 -9.30 5.74
C PRO A 108 -37.09 -8.28 6.11
N ILE A 109 -36.63 -8.26 7.37
CA ILE A 109 -35.60 -7.34 7.91
C ILE A 109 -34.26 -8.07 8.20
N GLY A 110 -34.22 -9.40 8.06
CA GLY A 110 -33.23 -10.27 8.68
C GLY A 110 -31.81 -10.37 8.12
N LEU A 111 -31.50 -9.75 6.98
CA LEU A 111 -30.28 -10.09 6.21
C LEU A 111 -29.45 -8.87 5.78
N ILE A 112 -29.25 -7.87 6.65
CA ILE A 112 -28.29 -6.81 6.36
C ILE A 112 -26.86 -7.33 6.56
N LYS A 113 -26.24 -7.77 5.47
CA LYS A 113 -24.81 -8.08 5.42
C LYS A 113 -23.98 -6.81 5.24
N HIS A 114 -22.91 -6.67 6.01
CA HIS A 114 -21.92 -5.61 5.86
C HIS A 114 -20.67 -6.12 5.14
N GLY A 115 -20.13 -5.33 4.21
CA GLY A 115 -18.81 -5.60 3.63
C GLY A 115 -17.66 -5.27 4.59
N LYS A 116 -16.46 -5.83 4.34
CA LYS A 116 -15.27 -5.55 5.17
C LYS A 116 -14.50 -4.32 4.65
N ASN A 117 -13.90 -3.57 5.58
CA ASN A 117 -12.95 -2.51 5.23
C ASN A 117 -11.59 -3.11 4.88
N VAL A 118 -10.81 -2.36 4.12
CA VAL A 118 -9.41 -2.69 3.86
C VAL A 118 -8.58 -2.22 5.04
N GLU A 119 -7.62 -3.06 5.45
CA GLU A 119 -6.60 -2.71 6.44
C GLU A 119 -5.21 -3.04 5.90
N ILE A 120 -4.29 -2.10 6.08
CA ILE A 120 -2.87 -2.27 5.85
C ILE A 120 -2.20 -1.99 7.18
N LYS A 121 -1.48 -2.99 7.70
CA LYS A 121 -0.74 -2.84 8.95
C LYS A 121 0.66 -2.31 8.68
N LYS A 122 1.18 -1.56 9.64
CA LYS A 122 2.59 -1.22 9.75
C LYS A 122 3.44 -2.49 9.62
N GLY A 123 4.53 -2.39 8.87
CA GLY A 123 5.44 -3.50 8.58
C GLY A 123 4.96 -4.42 7.45
N GLN A 124 3.74 -4.27 6.94
CA GLN A 124 3.30 -5.03 5.77
C GLN A 124 4.16 -4.66 4.55
N ALA A 125 4.65 -5.66 3.82
CA ALA A 125 5.51 -5.45 2.66
C ALA A 125 4.78 -4.79 1.48
N LEU A 126 5.52 -4.00 0.71
CA LEU A 126 5.15 -3.44 -0.58
C LEU A 126 6.35 -3.55 -1.52
N HIS A 127 6.18 -4.32 -2.59
CA HIS A 127 7.12 -4.34 -3.69
C HIS A 127 6.88 -3.13 -4.60
N ALA A 128 7.96 -2.44 -4.95
CA ALA A 128 7.96 -1.26 -5.81
C ALA A 128 9.15 -1.33 -6.77
N TYR A 129 9.21 -0.37 -7.70
CA TYR A 129 10.27 -0.27 -8.68
C TYR A 129 10.88 1.13 -8.67
N ILE A 130 12.13 1.24 -9.08
CA ILE A 130 12.75 2.52 -9.43
C ILE A 130 12.01 3.10 -10.64
N GLY A 131 11.61 4.36 -10.54
CA GLY A 131 10.78 5.04 -11.53
C GLY A 131 11.54 5.66 -12.69
N ASP A 132 12.81 6.05 -12.45
CA ASP A 132 13.70 6.62 -13.46
C ASP A 132 15.14 6.20 -13.19
N ASP A 133 15.94 6.14 -14.24
CA ASP A 133 17.39 6.06 -14.20
C ASP A 133 18.01 7.17 -13.33
N VAL A 134 18.76 6.79 -12.28
CA VAL A 134 19.34 7.76 -11.33
C VAL A 134 20.78 7.43 -10.92
N ALA A 135 21.65 8.45 -11.03
CA ALA A 135 22.99 8.40 -10.48
C ALA A 135 22.93 8.54 -8.97
N VAL A 136 23.45 7.54 -8.26
CA VAL A 136 23.48 7.49 -6.80
C VAL A 136 24.91 7.32 -6.32
N PHE A 137 25.23 7.99 -5.22
CA PHE A 137 26.50 7.85 -4.52
C PHE A 137 26.39 6.76 -3.46
N PRO A 138 27.53 6.15 -3.03
CA PRO A 138 27.53 5.23 -1.91
C PRO A 138 26.88 5.85 -0.68
N ALA A 139 26.08 5.06 0.05
CA ALA A 139 25.51 5.53 1.30
C ALA A 139 26.61 5.69 2.36
N SER A 140 26.77 6.91 2.88
CA SER A 140 27.64 7.19 4.04
C SER A 140 27.12 6.49 5.29
#